data_AF-A0A7T1MCF1-F1
#
_entry.id   AF-A0A7T1MCF1-F1
#
_cell.length_a   1.000
_cell.length_b   1.000
_cell.length_c   1.000
_cell.angle_alpha   90.00
_cell.angle_beta   90.00
_cell.angle_gamma   90.00
#
_symmetry.space_group_name_H-M   'P 1'
#
loop_
_entity.id
_entity.type
_entity.pdbx_description
1 polymer ?
#
loop_
_entity_poly.entity_id
_entity_poly.type
_entity_poly.pdbx_seq_one_letter_code
_entity_poly.pdbx_strand_id
1 'polypeptide(L)'
;MSDHDAQQLTAREMVRAHAYPVLAAISTLSLLAIALLQIPGAVKAHRYNQCIDTQVRLRQASNLAGQEGPGKLIYLKAVQHCEGL
;
A
#
# COMPACT_ATOMS: atom_id res chain seq x y z
N MET A 1 35.23 9.55 -41.02
CA MET A 1 34.02 9.32 -40.21
C MET A 1 33.03 8.61 -41.11
N SER A 2 33.14 7.28 -41.18
CA SER A 2 32.37 6.45 -42.10
C SER A 2 32.29 5.04 -41.52
N ASP A 3 31.68 4.91 -40.35
CA ASP A 3 31.31 3.62 -39.77
C ASP A 3 29.79 3.57 -39.71
N HIS A 4 29.19 3.38 -40.89
CA HIS A 4 27.83 2.86 -41.02
C HIS A 4 27.94 1.44 -41.58
N ASP A 5 28.68 0.57 -40.88
CA ASP A 5 28.36 -0.85 -40.93
C ASP A 5 27.02 -0.99 -40.22
N ALA A 6 25.96 -0.88 -41.01
CA ALA A 6 24.60 -1.19 -40.58
C ALA A 6 24.57 -2.69 -40.30
N GLN A 7 25.00 -3.08 -39.10
CA GLN A 7 24.85 -4.41 -38.55
C GLN A 7 23.36 -4.76 -38.61
N GLN A 8 22.97 -5.46 -39.67
CA GLN A 8 21.59 -5.75 -39.97
C GLN A 8 21.15 -6.84 -38.98
N LEU A 9 20.42 -6.45 -37.93
CA LEU A 9 19.90 -7.40 -36.95
C LEU A 9 19.06 -8.45 -37.67
N THR A 10 19.30 -9.71 -37.36
CA THR A 10 18.49 -10.80 -37.91
C THR A 10 17.03 -10.58 -37.48
N ALA A 11 16.05 -11.01 -38.29
CA ALA A 11 14.63 -10.80 -37.98
C ALA A 11 14.24 -11.26 -36.55
N ARG A 12 14.91 -12.28 -36.03
CA ARG A 12 14.75 -12.78 -34.66
C ARG A 12 15.26 -11.81 -33.59
N GLU A 13 16.38 -11.14 -33.83
CA GLU A 13 16.94 -10.14 -32.92
C GLU A 13 16.14 -8.85 -32.96
N MET A 14 15.61 -8.47 -34.12
CA MET A 14 14.69 -7.34 -34.27
C MET A 14 13.43 -7.53 -33.42
N VAL A 15 12.83 -8.73 -33.46
CA VAL A 15 11.66 -9.05 -32.63
C VAL A 15 12.01 -9.01 -31.14
N ARG A 16 13.17 -9.54 -30.72
CA ARG A 16 13.60 -9.47 -29.32
C ARG A 16 13.90 -8.05 -28.85
N ALA A 17 14.54 -7.24 -29.69
CA ALA A 17 14.87 -5.86 -29.40
C ALA A 17 13.63 -4.98 -29.16
N HIS A 18 12.46 -5.36 -29.69
CA HIS A 18 11.21 -4.66 -29.45
C HIS A 18 10.31 -5.34 -28.42
N ALA A 19 10.28 -6.67 -28.38
CA ALA A 19 9.44 -7.42 -27.45
C ALA A 19 9.87 -7.22 -25.99
N TYR A 20 11.18 -7.31 -25.68
CA TYR A 20 11.64 -7.17 -24.30
C TYR A 20 11.40 -5.77 -23.72
N PRO A 21 11.67 -4.66 -24.43
CA PRO A 21 11.33 -3.33 -23.93
C PRO A 21 9.83 -3.10 -23.78
N VAL A 22 9.00 -3.64 -24.69
CA VAL A 22 7.54 -3.53 -24.58
C VAL A 22 7.04 -4.30 -23.36
N LEU A 23 7.51 -5.52 -23.14
CA LEU A 23 7.21 -6.31 -21.95
C LEU A 23 7.67 -5.60 -20.66
N ALA A 24 8.86 -5.00 -20.67
CA ALA A 24 9.37 -4.23 -19.54
C ALA A 24 8.54 -2.96 -19.29
N ALA A 25 8.08 -2.27 -20.33
CA ALA A 25 7.20 -1.12 -20.21
C ALA A 25 5.82 -1.51 -19.64
N ILE A 26 5.23 -2.60 -20.14
CA ILE A 26 3.94 -3.08 -19.63
C ILE A 26 4.07 -3.52 -18.17
N SER A 27 5.14 -4.24 -17.80
CA SER A 27 5.34 -4.71 -16.43
C SER A 27 5.57 -3.54 -15.46
N THR A 28 6.37 -2.55 -15.83
CA THR A 28 6.61 -1.35 -15.01
C THR A 28 5.35 -0.51 -14.84
N LEU A 29 4.57 -0.29 -15.92
CA LEU A 29 3.29 0.40 -15.84
C LEU A 29 2.28 -0.36 -14.98
N SER A 30 2.23 -1.68 -15.11
CA SER A 30 1.37 -2.54 -14.28
C SER A 30 1.75 -2.43 -12.81
N LEU A 31 3.04 -2.48 -12.48
CA LEU A 31 3.55 -2.32 -11.12
C LEU A 31 3.22 -0.94 -10.53
N LEU A 32 3.39 0.12 -11.32
CA LEU A 32 3.01 1.48 -10.92
C LEU A 32 1.51 1.59 -10.64
N ALA A 33 0.69 1.06 -11.54
CA ALA A 33 -0.76 1.05 -11.35
C ALA A 33 -1.15 0.32 -10.06
N ILE A 34 -0.61 -0.88 -9.84
CA ILE A 34 -0.85 -1.67 -8.63
C ILE A 34 -0.43 -0.88 -7.37
N ALA A 35 0.75 -0.25 -7.38
CA ALA A 35 1.23 0.54 -6.26
C ALA A 35 0.28 1.72 -5.94
N LEU A 36 -0.20 2.43 -6.96
CA LEU A 36 -1.16 3.52 -6.80
C LEU A 36 -2.50 3.03 -6.25
N LEU A 37 -3.00 1.90 -6.75
CA LEU A 37 -4.25 1.30 -6.28
C LEU A 37 -4.17 0.78 -4.83
N GLN A 38 -2.97 0.51 -4.31
CA GLN A 38 -2.78 0.10 -2.92
C GLN A 38 -2.81 1.26 -1.92
N ILE A 39 -2.62 2.52 -2.37
CA ILE A 39 -2.58 3.69 -1.50
C ILE A 39 -3.85 3.82 -0.62
N PRO A 40 -5.08 3.71 -1.14
CA PRO A 40 -6.29 3.80 -0.32
C PRO A 40 -6.36 2.70 0.75
N GLY A 41 -5.91 1.49 0.41
CA GLY A 41 -5.82 0.37 1.34
C GLY A 41 -4.84 0.65 2.48
N ALA A 42 -3.66 1.17 2.15
CA ALA A 42 -2.65 1.58 3.14
C ALA A 42 -3.16 2.73 4.03
N VAL A 43 -3.86 3.72 3.48
CA VAL A 43 -4.47 4.81 4.25
C VAL A 43 -5.56 4.29 5.18
N LYS A 44 -6.41 3.36 4.71
CA LYS A 44 -7.44 2.73 5.55
C LYS A 44 -6.80 1.93 6.69
N ALA A 45 -5.79 1.12 6.38
CA ALA A 45 -5.06 0.35 7.38
C ALA A 45 -4.35 1.25 8.39
N HIS A 46 -3.76 2.36 7.94
CA HIS A 46 -3.13 3.35 8.81
C HIS A 46 -4.13 3.98 9.79
N ARG A 47 -5.30 4.42 9.30
CA ARG A 47 -6.37 4.94 10.15
C ARG A 47 -6.86 3.89 11.15
N TYR A 48 -7.01 2.65 10.70
CA TYR A 48 -7.41 1.54 11.57
C TYR A 48 -6.37 1.26 12.67
N ASN A 49 -5.07 1.29 12.34
CA ASN A 49 -4.01 1.11 13.32
C ASN A 49 -3.97 2.24 14.36
N GLN A 50 -4.16 3.49 13.95
CA GLN A 50 -4.27 4.61 14.89
C GLN A 50 -5.48 4.44 15.82
N CYS A 51 -6.61 4.00 15.28
CA CYS A 51 -7.79 3.65 16.05
C CYS A 51 -7.49 2.58 17.12
N ILE A 52 -6.87 1.46 16.74
CA ILE A 52 -6.53 0.39 17.67
C ILE A 52 -5.54 0.87 18.74
N ASP A 53 -4.54 1.67 18.37
CA ASP A 53 -3.59 2.24 19.32
C ASP A 53 -4.30 3.08 20.40
N THR A 54 -5.28 3.90 20.00
CA THR A 54 -6.11 4.62 20.97
C THR A 54 -6.91 3.67 21.86
N GLN A 55 -7.54 2.63 21.32
CA GLN A 55 -8.27 1.64 22.12
C GLN A 55 -7.37 0.96 23.15
N VAL A 56 -6.15 0.55 22.75
CA VAL A 56 -5.16 -0.05 23.65
C VAL A 56 -4.75 0.94 24.73
N ARG A 57 -4.45 2.20 24.37
CA ARG A 57 -4.10 3.26 25.33
C ARG A 57 -5.23 3.51 26.32
N LEU A 58 -6.48 3.59 25.86
CA LEU A 58 -7.62 3.81 26.74
C LEU A 58 -7.85 2.61 27.67
N ARG A 59 -7.66 1.37 27.20
CA ARG A 59 -7.67 0.16 28.06
C ARG A 59 -6.60 0.22 29.15
N GLN A 60 -5.38 0.62 28.81
CA GLN A 60 -4.30 0.77 29.78
C GLN A 60 -4.58 1.89 30.79
N ALA A 61 -5.14 3.01 30.34
CA ALA A 61 -5.50 4.15 31.18
C ALA A 61 -6.74 3.90 32.07
N SER A 62 -7.59 2.94 31.71
CA SER A 62 -8.80 2.59 32.45
C SER A 62 -8.61 1.49 33.49
N ASN A 63 -7.36 1.17 33.85
CA ASN A 63 -7.03 0.55 35.13
C ASN A 63 -7.34 1.52 36.29
N LEU A 64 -8.60 1.91 36.45
CA LEU A 64 -9.15 2.24 37.76
C LEU A 64 -9.15 0.93 38.53
N ALA A 65 -8.41 0.87 39.64
CA ALA A 65 -8.29 -0.32 40.48
C ALA A 65 -9.68 -0.91 40.78
N GLY A 66 -10.00 -2.07 40.18
CA GLY A 66 -11.23 -2.82 40.47
C GLY A 66 -12.22 -3.05 39.32
N GLN A 67 -12.00 -2.58 38.08
CA GLN A 67 -12.82 -3.01 36.92
C GLN A 67 -12.05 -3.90 35.95
N GLU A 68 -12.52 -5.14 35.79
CA GLU A 68 -12.08 -6.07 34.75
C GLU A 68 -12.64 -5.62 33.39
N GLY A 69 -12.03 -4.59 32.82
CA GLY A 69 -12.24 -4.18 31.44
C GLY A 69 -12.56 -2.69 31.27
N PRO A 70 -12.31 -2.14 30.07
CA PRO A 70 -12.71 -0.78 29.76
C PRO A 70 -14.24 -0.69 29.86
N GLY A 71 -14.75 0.14 30.78
CA GLY A 71 -16.19 0.38 30.86
C GLY A 71 -16.78 0.69 29.47
N LYS A 72 -17.99 0.19 29.18
CA LYS A 72 -18.65 0.26 27.85
C LYS A 72 -18.57 1.65 27.18
N LEU A 73 -18.57 2.72 27.97
CA LEU A 73 -18.41 4.12 27.52
C LEU A 73 -17.05 4.43 26.89
N ILE A 74 -15.96 3.89 27.46
CA ILE A 74 -14.59 4.07 26.98
C ILE A 74 -14.39 3.33 25.66
N TYR A 75 -14.96 2.12 25.55
CA TYR A 75 -15.00 1.36 24.31
C TYR A 75 -15.79 2.09 23.21
N LEU A 76 -17.01 2.56 23.50
CA LEU A 76 -17.85 3.27 22.54
C LEU A 76 -17.21 4.57 22.06
N LYS A 77 -16.53 5.33 22.93
CA LYS A 77 -15.81 6.55 22.55
C LYS A 77 -14.65 6.28 21.60
N ALA A 78 -13.94 5.17 21.82
CA ALA A 78 -12.87 4.77 20.93
C ALA A 78 -13.42 4.32 19.56
N VAL A 79 -14.50 3.52 19.53
CA VAL A 79 -15.19 3.13 18.28
C VAL A 79 -15.70 4.36 17.51
N GLN A 80 -16.31 5.34 18.19
CA GLN A 80 -16.76 6.59 17.57
C GLN A 80 -15.61 7.37 16.92
N HIS A 81 -14.42 7.38 17.54
CA HIS A 81 -13.22 8.01 16.96
C HIS A 81 -12.70 7.25 15.72
N CYS A 82 -12.93 5.93 15.66
CA CYS A 82 -12.51 5.07 14.57
C CYS A 82 -13.44 5.10 13.35
N GLU A 83 -14.76 5.18 13.59
CA GLU A 83 -15.76 5.17 12.51
C GLU A 83 -15.92 6.54 11.86
N GLY A 84 -15.64 7.63 12.60
CA GLY A 84 -15.78 8.99 12.10
C GLY A 84 -17.26 9.33 11.85
N LEU A 85 -17.75 10.37 12.50
CA LEU A 85 -18.85 11.14 11.92
C LEU A 85 -18.29 12.00 10.77
#